data_AF-A0A832ZSP8-F1
#
_entry.id   AF-A0A832ZSP8-F1
#
_cell.length_a   1.000
_cell.length_b   1.000
_cell.length_c   1.000
_cell.angle_alpha   90.00
_cell.angle_beta   90.00
_cell.angle_gamma   90.00
#
_symmetry.space_group_name_H-M   'P 1'
#
loop_
_entity.id
_entity.type
_entity.pdbx_description
1 polymer ?
#
loop_
_entity_poly.entity_id
_entity_poly.type
_entity_poly.pdbx_seq_one_letter_code
_entity_poly.pdbx_strand_id
1 'polypeptide(L)'
;MQYKIHDNIKLDLISSHIPICLAGDLCYGGKLHHVIVGTVYAGSIPARVVIGKCEGYLLPLKYGEGSYQLVEIYYVESWRFREVVKQLSQVLGIAIKSQTVRLKKDKCVVYCEALVADNEACDVVVQENIQRKWVRVLLAMPPHAVVVAPPLAVYPLTIDNIEPCPDGQAYCEAPGSSIVVGVHDIYVNVNRLREAFPNNVELNILPAKDPFNKLYCVYTPLKRERL
;
A
#
# COMPACT_ATOMS: atom_id res chain seq x y z
N MET A 1 -25.57 -37.60 19.47
CA MET A 1 -24.64 -36.84 20.34
C MET A 1 -24.73 -35.38 19.92
N GLN A 2 -25.47 -34.56 20.68
CA GLN A 2 -25.68 -33.13 20.38
C GLN A 2 -24.62 -32.34 21.15
N TYR A 3 -23.81 -31.56 20.46
CA TYR A 3 -22.90 -30.60 21.11
C TYR A 3 -23.70 -29.35 21.47
N LYS A 4 -23.98 -29.17 22.77
CA LYS A 4 -24.39 -27.88 23.33
C LYS A 4 -23.16 -26.98 23.33
N ILE A 5 -23.17 -25.96 22.47
CA ILE A 5 -22.22 -24.85 22.58
C ILE A 5 -22.71 -24.01 23.76
N HIS A 6 -21.94 -24.00 24.84
CA HIS A 6 -22.20 -23.12 25.96
C HIS A 6 -21.82 -21.69 25.57
N ASP A 7 -22.82 -20.82 25.49
CA ASP A 7 -22.67 -19.37 25.56
C ASP A 7 -21.95 -19.00 26.86
N ASN A 8 -20.68 -18.61 26.78
CA ASN A 8 -19.94 -17.71 27.69
C ASN A 8 -18.43 -17.95 27.61
N ILE A 9 -17.84 -17.84 26.41
CA ILE A 9 -16.44 -17.44 26.35
C ILE A 9 -16.42 -15.92 26.46
N LYS A 10 -16.27 -15.41 27.69
CA LYS A 10 -15.68 -14.08 27.88
C LYS A 10 -14.25 -14.17 27.35
N LEU A 11 -14.06 -13.75 26.10
CA LEU A 11 -12.74 -13.45 25.57
C LEU A 11 -12.24 -12.18 26.29
N ASP A 12 -11.76 -12.34 27.52
CA ASP A 12 -10.85 -11.39 28.17
C ASP A 12 -9.45 -11.47 27.52
N LEU A 13 -9.40 -11.58 26.19
CA LEU A 13 -8.25 -11.16 25.43
C LEU A 13 -8.42 -9.67 25.23
N ILE A 14 -7.72 -8.88 26.04
CA ILE A 14 -7.20 -7.60 25.57
C ILE A 14 -6.44 -7.97 24.30
N SER A 15 -7.13 -7.90 23.15
CA SER A 15 -6.49 -8.10 21.87
C SER A 15 -5.34 -7.11 21.86
N SER A 16 -4.11 -7.61 21.87
CA SER A 16 -2.92 -6.78 21.70
C SER A 16 -2.93 -6.08 20.34
N HIS A 17 -3.94 -6.34 19.51
CA HIS A 17 -4.15 -5.78 18.20
C HIS A 17 -5.40 -4.90 18.15
N ILE A 18 -5.23 -3.69 17.64
CA ILE A 18 -6.28 -2.73 17.34
C ILE A 18 -6.65 -2.92 15.86
N PRO A 19 -7.92 -3.17 15.51
CA PRO A 19 -8.37 -3.09 14.12
C PRO A 19 -8.36 -1.62 13.69
N ILE A 20 -7.62 -1.31 12.63
CA ILE A 20 -7.63 0.00 11.99
C ILE A 20 -8.29 -0.09 10.62
N CYS A 21 -9.02 0.95 10.23
CA CYS A 21 -9.58 1.06 8.90
C CYS A 21 -8.95 2.22 8.13
N LEU A 22 -8.54 1.91 6.90
CA LEU A 22 -7.73 2.80 6.08
C LEU A 22 -8.38 2.98 4.73
N ALA A 23 -8.28 4.20 4.22
CA ALA A 23 -8.71 4.58 2.88
C ALA A 23 -7.64 5.46 2.24
N GLY A 24 -7.80 5.81 0.97
CA GLY A 24 -6.87 6.75 0.35
C GLY A 24 -5.50 6.14 0.07
N ASP A 25 -4.45 6.92 0.32
CA ASP A 25 -3.05 6.51 0.15
C ASP A 25 -2.51 5.67 1.31
N LEU A 26 -3.31 5.42 2.35
CA LEU A 26 -2.97 4.53 3.47
C LEU A 26 -3.21 3.04 3.13
N CYS A 27 -4.07 2.76 2.15
CA CYS A 27 -4.32 1.41 1.65
C CYS A 27 -3.09 0.78 0.99
N TYR A 28 -3.05 -0.55 0.88
CA TYR A 28 -1.96 -1.30 0.29
C TYR A 28 -1.55 -0.72 -1.07
N GLY A 29 -0.25 -0.51 -1.25
CA GLY A 29 0.32 0.10 -2.45
C GLY A 29 0.10 1.62 -2.58
N GLY A 30 -0.65 2.27 -1.69
CA GLY A 30 -0.80 3.72 -1.61
C GLY A 30 0.42 4.40 -0.97
N LYS A 31 0.66 5.67 -1.30
CA LYS A 31 1.93 6.37 -0.95
C LYS A 31 2.28 6.34 0.53
N LEU A 32 1.28 6.37 1.40
CA LEU A 32 1.43 6.41 2.85
C LEU A 32 1.35 5.02 3.50
N HIS A 33 1.14 3.96 2.72
CA HIS A 33 1.06 2.60 3.24
C HIS A 33 2.32 2.15 4.00
N HIS A 34 3.48 2.72 3.64
CA HIS A 34 4.73 2.40 4.33
C HIS A 34 4.68 2.74 5.85
N VAL A 35 3.86 3.71 6.25
CA VAL A 35 3.69 4.12 7.66
C VAL A 35 3.00 3.01 8.48
N ILE A 36 2.21 2.16 7.84
CA ILE A 36 1.48 1.05 8.48
C ILE A 36 2.10 -0.33 8.17
N VAL A 37 3.35 -0.39 7.71
CA VAL A 37 4.08 -1.66 7.51
C VAL A 37 4.03 -2.51 8.77
N GLY A 38 4.06 -3.83 8.67
CA GLY A 38 4.02 -4.74 9.84
C GLY A 38 2.68 -4.73 10.60
N THR A 39 1.63 -4.17 10.00
CA THR A 39 0.25 -4.49 10.33
C THR A 39 -0.22 -5.72 9.54
N VAL A 40 -1.22 -6.43 10.05
CA VAL A 40 -1.77 -7.63 9.41
C VAL A 40 -3.02 -7.26 8.65
N TYR A 41 -3.03 -7.45 7.34
CA TYR A 41 -4.21 -7.21 6.51
C TYR A 41 -5.33 -8.20 6.85
N ALA A 42 -6.54 -7.68 7.12
CA ALA A 42 -7.70 -8.46 7.53
C ALA A 42 -8.80 -8.54 6.45
N GLY A 43 -8.82 -7.60 5.49
CA GLY A 43 -9.79 -7.61 4.39
C GLY A 43 -10.20 -6.20 3.94
N SER A 44 -11.17 -6.13 3.03
CA SER A 44 -11.75 -4.86 2.56
C SER A 44 -13.27 -4.84 2.62
N ILE A 45 -13.84 -3.68 2.92
CA ILE A 45 -15.28 -3.44 3.01
C ILE A 45 -15.62 -2.12 2.31
N PRO A 46 -16.64 -2.07 1.43
CA PRO A 46 -17.18 -0.81 0.95
C PRO A 46 -17.81 -0.01 2.10
N ALA A 47 -17.37 1.23 2.29
CA ALA A 47 -17.90 2.12 3.33
C ALA A 47 -17.96 3.57 2.83
N ARG A 48 -18.89 4.34 3.38
CA ARG A 48 -19.01 5.78 3.08
C ARG A 48 -17.89 6.52 3.82
N VAL A 49 -16.92 7.03 3.07
CA VAL A 49 -15.77 7.77 3.60
C VAL A 49 -15.59 9.10 2.88
N VAL A 50 -15.17 10.12 3.62
CA VAL A 50 -14.72 11.39 3.04
C VAL A 50 -13.22 11.30 2.91
N ILE A 51 -12.70 11.52 1.70
CA ILE A 51 -11.27 11.60 1.46
C ILE A 51 -10.92 13.02 1.06
N GLY A 52 -9.91 13.60 1.72
CA GLY A 52 -9.33 14.88 1.40
C GLY A 52 -7.96 14.73 0.76
N LYS A 53 -7.53 15.76 0.03
CA LYS A 53 -6.16 15.89 -0.49
C LYS A 53 -5.40 16.86 0.42
N CYS A 54 -4.43 16.33 1.16
CA CYS A 54 -3.58 17.07 2.09
C CYS A 54 -2.13 16.97 1.60
N GLU A 55 -1.49 18.09 1.28
CA GLU A 55 -0.10 18.11 0.76
C GLU A 55 0.16 17.15 -0.41
N GLY A 56 -0.87 16.90 -1.24
CA GLY A 56 -0.78 15.95 -2.36
C GLY A 56 -1.10 14.49 -2.03
N TYR A 57 -1.34 14.15 -0.77
CA TYR A 57 -1.75 12.82 -0.30
C TYR A 57 -3.25 12.72 -0.07
N LEU A 58 -3.82 11.55 -0.32
CA LEU A 58 -5.23 11.28 -0.05
C LEU A 58 -5.43 10.66 1.34
N LEU A 59 -6.16 11.36 2.21
CA LEU A 59 -6.40 10.97 3.60
C LEU A 59 -7.89 10.99 3.98
N PRO A 60 -8.34 10.08 4.86
CA PRO A 60 -9.66 10.17 5.45
C PRO A 60 -9.83 11.47 6.26
N LEU A 61 -10.98 12.14 6.12
CA LEU A 61 -11.32 13.32 6.91
C LEU A 61 -12.33 12.99 8.01
N LYS A 62 -12.27 13.76 9.10
CA LYS A 62 -13.14 13.61 10.28
C LYS A 62 -14.62 13.92 10.01
N TYR A 63 -14.92 14.78 9.02
CA TYR A 63 -16.26 15.31 8.78
C TYR A 63 -16.61 15.38 7.28
N GLY A 64 -17.90 15.37 6.98
CA GLY A 64 -18.45 15.59 5.64
C GLY A 64 -19.36 14.46 5.17
N GLU A 65 -20.09 14.71 4.09
CA GLU A 65 -20.84 13.68 3.39
C GLU A 65 -19.90 12.86 2.50
N GLY A 66 -19.57 11.65 2.94
CA GLY A 66 -18.64 10.78 2.21
C GLY A 66 -19.22 10.20 0.92
N SER A 67 -18.36 9.55 0.15
CA SER A 67 -18.74 8.67 -0.97
C SER A 67 -18.45 7.22 -0.58
N TYR A 68 -19.16 6.25 -1.17
CA TYR A 68 -18.81 4.84 -0.95
C TYR A 68 -17.47 4.52 -1.62
N GLN A 69 -16.48 4.16 -0.81
CA GLN A 69 -15.19 3.67 -1.29
C GLN A 69 -14.83 2.35 -0.61
N LEU A 70 -13.94 1.60 -1.25
CA LEU A 70 -13.36 0.43 -0.63
C LEU A 70 -12.40 0.88 0.48
N VAL A 71 -12.65 0.41 1.70
CA VAL A 71 -11.82 0.63 2.89
C VAL A 71 -11.14 -0.69 3.25
N GLU A 72 -9.86 -0.63 3.59
CA GLU A 72 -9.09 -1.79 4.02
C GLU A 72 -8.99 -1.83 5.54
N ILE A 73 -9.05 -3.04 6.09
CA ILE A 73 -8.95 -3.30 7.54
C ILE A 73 -7.62 -3.99 7.80
N TYR A 74 -6.90 -3.49 8.80
CA TYR A 74 -5.66 -4.05 9.28
C TYR A 74 -5.69 -4.23 10.78
N TYR A 75 -4.94 -5.20 11.30
CA TYR A 75 -4.65 -5.32 12.72
C TYR A 75 -3.26 -4.77 13.01
N VAL A 76 -3.19 -3.82 13.94
CA VAL A 76 -1.94 -3.21 14.40
C VAL A 76 -1.75 -3.48 15.87
N GLU A 77 -0.53 -3.80 16.30
CA GLU A 77 -0.27 -3.95 17.72
C GLU A 77 -0.52 -2.65 18.49
N SER A 78 -1.12 -2.73 19.68
CA SER A 78 -1.58 -1.58 20.45
C SER A 78 -0.48 -0.58 20.78
N TRP A 79 0.75 -1.06 21.03
CA TRP A 79 1.92 -0.20 21.28
C TRP A 79 2.33 0.57 20.02
N ARG A 80 2.25 -0.09 18.86
CA ARG A 80 2.61 0.46 17.56
C ARG A 80 1.59 1.46 17.03
N PHE A 81 0.32 1.30 17.39
CA PHE A 81 -0.75 2.20 16.92
C PHE A 81 -0.43 3.68 17.20
N ARG A 82 0.10 3.99 18.40
CA ARG A 82 0.50 5.35 18.76
C ARG A 82 1.66 5.86 17.91
N GLU A 83 2.59 4.99 17.55
CA GLU A 83 3.71 5.33 16.67
C GLU A 83 3.23 5.62 15.25
N VAL A 84 2.29 4.82 14.73
CA VAL A 84 1.67 5.05 13.42
C VAL A 84 1.02 6.42 13.35
N VAL A 85 0.18 6.77 14.35
CA VAL A 85 -0.48 8.09 14.41
C VAL A 85 0.56 9.23 14.44
N LYS A 86 1.60 9.07 15.25
CA LYS A 86 2.68 10.06 15.39
C LYS A 86 3.48 10.21 14.10
N GLN A 87 3.93 9.11 13.51
CA GLN A 87 4.70 9.09 12.26
C GLN A 87 3.88 9.69 11.12
N LEU A 88 2.61 9.30 10.99
CA LEU A 88 1.73 9.84 9.96
C LEU A 88 1.57 11.35 10.10
N SER A 89 1.37 11.84 11.33
CA SER A 89 1.31 13.29 11.60
C SER A 89 2.61 14.02 11.25
N GLN A 90 3.76 13.40 11.50
CA GLN A 90 5.07 13.96 11.18
C GLN A 90 5.35 14.00 9.67
N VAL A 91 5.03 12.92 8.95
CA VAL A 91 5.24 12.81 7.50
C VAL A 91 4.42 13.85 6.74
N LEU A 92 3.23 14.19 7.26
CA LEU A 92 2.26 15.03 6.57
C LEU A 92 2.20 16.47 7.08
N GLY A 93 2.94 16.81 8.15
CA GLY A 93 2.85 18.13 8.78
C GLY A 93 1.48 18.51 9.35
N ILE A 94 0.53 17.56 9.44
CA ILE A 94 -0.85 17.80 9.90
C ILE A 94 -1.19 16.90 11.10
N ALA A 95 -2.09 17.36 11.97
CA ALA A 95 -2.53 16.57 13.10
C ALA A 95 -3.43 15.40 12.65
N ILE A 96 -3.00 14.17 12.91
CA ILE A 96 -3.81 12.98 12.72
C ILE A 96 -4.39 12.52 14.05
N LYS A 97 -5.67 12.18 14.04
CA LYS A 97 -6.39 11.62 15.19
C LYS A 97 -6.93 10.26 14.84
N SER A 98 -7.16 9.43 15.86
CA SER A 98 -7.96 8.24 15.69
C SER A 98 -9.42 8.50 16.03
N GLN A 99 -10.31 7.82 15.32
CA GLN A 99 -11.73 7.82 15.63
C GLN A 99 -12.25 6.39 15.49
N THR A 100 -12.87 5.87 16.53
CA THR A 100 -13.59 4.60 16.43
C THR A 100 -14.78 4.77 15.49
N VAL A 101 -14.78 3.99 14.41
CA VAL A 101 -15.89 3.93 13.46
C VAL A 101 -16.52 2.55 13.45
N ARG A 102 -17.79 2.51 13.05
CA ARG A 102 -18.55 1.28 12.91
C ARG A 102 -18.72 0.97 11.43
N LEU A 103 -18.04 -0.07 10.95
CA LEU A 103 -18.21 -0.60 9.60
C LEU A 103 -19.25 -1.72 9.62
N LYS A 104 -20.19 -1.70 8.67
CA LYS A 104 -21.22 -2.72 8.53
C LYS A 104 -21.22 -3.27 7.11
N LYS A 105 -21.09 -4.59 6.99
CA LYS A 105 -21.30 -5.34 5.74
C LYS A 105 -22.26 -6.48 6.03
N ASP A 106 -23.44 -6.43 5.41
CA ASP A 106 -24.53 -7.39 5.65
C ASP A 106 -24.88 -7.50 7.16
N LYS A 107 -24.66 -8.68 7.74
CA LYS A 107 -24.87 -8.97 9.18
C LYS A 107 -23.62 -8.75 10.03
N CYS A 108 -22.45 -8.52 9.41
CA CYS A 108 -21.19 -8.31 10.10
C CYS A 108 -21.02 -6.83 10.47
N VAL A 109 -20.69 -6.59 11.73
CA VAL A 109 -20.33 -5.26 12.25
C VAL A 109 -18.91 -5.34 12.79
N VAL A 110 -18.05 -4.44 12.34
CA VAL A 110 -16.67 -4.31 12.80
C VAL A 110 -16.50 -2.91 13.37
N TYR A 111 -15.97 -2.83 14.59
CA TYR A 111 -15.51 -1.57 15.18
C TYR A 111 -14.01 -1.48 14.93
N CYS A 112 -13.57 -0.35 14.41
CA CYS A 112 -12.17 -0.13 14.04
C CYS A 112 -11.79 1.34 14.20
N GLU A 113 -10.51 1.59 14.43
CA GLU A 113 -9.96 2.94 14.49
C GLU A 113 -9.66 3.45 13.08
N ALA A 114 -10.34 4.52 12.68
CA ALA A 114 -9.99 5.29 11.49
C ALA A 114 -8.89 6.30 11.83
N LEU A 115 -7.86 6.38 10.99
CA LEU A 115 -6.86 7.44 11.05
C LEU A 115 -7.35 8.61 10.22
N VAL A 116 -7.78 9.69 10.87
CA VAL A 116 -8.43 10.83 10.21
C VAL A 116 -7.63 12.12 10.41
N ALA A 117 -7.51 12.90 9.33
CA ALA A 117 -7.00 14.27 9.37
C ALA A 117 -8.12 15.26 9.73
N ASP A 118 -7.73 16.40 10.29
CA ASP A 118 -8.64 17.54 10.44
C ASP A 118 -8.99 18.13 9.07
N ASN A 119 -10.25 18.49 8.85
CA ASN A 119 -10.74 18.89 7.53
C ASN A 119 -10.24 20.28 7.10
N GLU A 120 -9.90 21.16 8.05
CA GLU A 120 -9.37 22.50 7.76
C GLU A 120 -8.01 22.46 7.05
N ALA A 121 -7.28 21.35 7.16
CA ALA A 121 -5.96 21.18 6.55
C ALA A 121 -6.00 20.57 5.14
N CYS A 122 -7.18 20.19 4.63
CA CYS A 122 -7.31 19.35 3.45
C CYS A 122 -8.50 19.73 2.57
N ASP A 123 -8.28 19.78 1.25
CA ASP A 123 -9.38 19.97 0.30
C ASP A 123 -10.20 18.68 0.17
N VAL A 124 -11.52 18.78 0.27
CA VAL A 124 -12.41 17.63 0.08
C VAL A 124 -12.36 17.16 -1.36
N VAL A 125 -12.12 15.87 -1.56
CA VAL A 125 -12.08 15.24 -2.88
C VAL A 125 -13.40 14.50 -3.11
N VAL A 126 -14.37 15.18 -3.73
CA VAL A 126 -15.59 14.55 -4.23
C VAL A 126 -15.25 13.92 -5.58
N GLN A 127 -14.74 12.69 -5.60
CA GLN A 127 -14.40 12.04 -6.87
C GLN A 127 -15.27 10.84 -7.16
N GLU A 128 -16.21 11.04 -8.08
CA GLU A 128 -16.87 9.97 -8.85
C GLU A 128 -15.88 9.23 -9.78
N ASN A 129 -14.61 9.63 -9.89
CA ASN A 129 -13.68 9.06 -10.89
C ASN A 129 -12.18 9.10 -10.51
N ILE A 130 -11.76 8.82 -9.27
CA ILE A 130 -10.38 8.31 -9.11
C ILE A 130 -10.39 6.87 -9.63
N GLN A 131 -10.22 6.69 -10.93
CA GLN A 131 -9.81 5.39 -11.44
C GLN A 131 -8.39 5.10 -10.93
N ARG A 132 -8.31 4.58 -9.70
CA ARG A 132 -7.06 4.03 -9.18
C ARG A 132 -6.78 2.78 -10.00
N LYS A 133 -5.94 2.93 -11.02
CA LYS A 133 -5.41 1.81 -11.80
C LYS A 133 -4.38 1.12 -10.90
N TRP A 134 -4.88 0.21 -10.09
CA TRP A 134 -4.06 -0.70 -9.33
C TRP A 134 -3.60 -1.83 -10.24
N VAL A 135 -2.30 -2.14 -10.19
CA VAL A 135 -1.69 -3.20 -10.97
C VAL A 135 -0.86 -4.08 -10.06
N ARG A 136 -0.93 -5.39 -10.25
CA ARG A 136 0.02 -6.34 -9.65
C ARG A 136 1.22 -6.44 -10.58
N VAL A 137 2.44 -6.25 -10.07
CA VAL A 137 3.68 -6.29 -10.85
C VAL A 137 4.77 -7.07 -10.10
N LEU A 138 5.72 -7.64 -10.85
CA LEU A 138 6.91 -8.29 -10.31
C LEU A 138 8.12 -7.38 -10.54
N LEU A 139 8.45 -6.60 -9.54
CA LEU A 139 9.43 -5.53 -9.64
C LEU A 139 10.82 -6.01 -9.23
N ALA A 140 11.77 -6.07 -10.17
CA ALA A 140 13.19 -6.21 -9.84
C ALA A 140 13.73 -4.83 -9.44
N MET A 141 14.24 -4.70 -8.21
CA MET A 141 14.73 -3.43 -7.69
C MET A 141 16.26 -3.44 -7.53
N PRO A 142 16.96 -2.45 -8.10
CA PRO A 142 18.37 -2.20 -7.81
C PRO A 142 18.61 -2.01 -6.30
N PRO A 143 19.83 -2.28 -5.79
CA PRO A 143 20.12 -2.30 -4.35
C PRO A 143 19.77 -1.01 -3.60
N HIS A 144 19.86 0.15 -4.26
CA HIS A 144 19.62 1.45 -3.63
C HIS A 144 18.33 2.14 -4.12
N ALA A 145 17.53 1.44 -4.94
CA ALA A 145 16.29 2.00 -5.46
C ALA A 145 15.24 2.19 -4.36
N VAL A 146 14.40 3.21 -4.53
CA VAL A 146 13.31 3.51 -3.58
C VAL A 146 12.27 2.40 -3.61
N VAL A 147 11.95 1.85 -2.43
CA VAL A 147 10.90 0.83 -2.28
C VAL A 147 9.54 1.47 -2.56
N VAL A 148 8.94 1.11 -3.69
CA VAL A 148 7.66 1.67 -4.13
C VAL A 148 6.51 1.16 -3.28
N ALA A 149 6.55 -0.07 -2.79
CA ALA A 149 5.57 -0.59 -1.85
C ALA A 149 6.19 -1.78 -1.09
N PRO A 150 5.73 -2.08 0.13
CA PRO A 150 6.12 -3.32 0.80
C PRO A 150 5.72 -4.53 -0.06
N PRO A 151 6.62 -5.47 -0.37
CA PRO A 151 6.29 -6.63 -1.20
C PRO A 151 5.30 -7.58 -0.50
N LEU A 152 4.39 -8.16 -1.27
CA LEU A 152 3.60 -9.34 -0.87
C LEU A 152 4.51 -10.57 -0.71
N ALA A 153 5.48 -10.70 -1.61
CA ALA A 153 6.50 -11.75 -1.61
C ALA A 153 7.75 -11.25 -2.35
N VAL A 154 8.91 -11.84 -2.01
CA VAL A 154 10.17 -11.59 -2.72
C VAL A 154 10.73 -12.93 -3.19
N TYR A 155 11.03 -13.02 -4.48
CA TYR A 155 11.60 -14.22 -5.10
C TYR A 155 13.02 -13.93 -5.57
N PRO A 156 14.00 -14.81 -5.30
CA PRO A 156 15.29 -14.71 -5.95
C PRO A 156 15.15 -15.10 -7.43
N LEU A 157 15.63 -14.27 -8.34
CA LEU A 157 15.69 -14.55 -9.77
C LEU A 157 17.08 -14.21 -10.31
N THR A 158 17.63 -15.08 -11.13
CA THR A 158 18.84 -14.78 -11.91
C THR A 158 18.44 -14.04 -13.18
N ILE A 159 19.04 -12.87 -13.42
CA ILE A 159 18.84 -12.09 -14.64
C ILE A 159 20.19 -11.92 -15.34
N ASP A 160 20.22 -12.31 -16.61
CA ASP A 160 21.42 -12.26 -17.46
C ASP A 160 21.56 -10.91 -18.17
N ASN A 161 22.80 -10.58 -18.54
CA ASN A 161 23.21 -9.40 -19.29
C ASN A 161 22.94 -8.05 -18.61
N ILE A 162 22.80 -8.04 -17.28
CA ILE A 162 22.58 -6.82 -16.51
C ILE A 162 23.46 -6.78 -15.25
N GLU A 163 23.76 -5.57 -14.78
CA GLU A 163 24.41 -5.32 -13.49
C GLU A 163 23.86 -4.05 -12.84
N PRO A 164 23.95 -3.86 -11.51
CA PRO A 164 23.63 -2.56 -10.92
C PRO A 164 24.53 -1.48 -11.52
N CYS A 165 23.94 -0.35 -11.93
CA CYS A 165 24.73 0.81 -12.33
C CYS A 165 25.59 1.30 -11.13
N PRO A 166 26.64 2.10 -11.35
CA PRO A 166 27.54 2.54 -10.28
C PRO A 166 26.85 3.26 -9.10
N ASP A 167 25.71 3.92 -9.35
CA ASP A 167 24.90 4.57 -8.32
C ASP A 167 23.99 3.60 -7.53
N GLY A 168 23.82 2.37 -8.04
CA GLY A 168 22.93 1.34 -7.50
C GLY A 168 21.44 1.69 -7.62
N GLN A 169 21.08 2.75 -8.36
CA GLN A 169 19.71 3.24 -8.53
C GLN A 169 19.00 2.61 -9.73
N ALA A 170 19.77 2.07 -10.69
CA ALA A 170 19.28 1.44 -11.90
C ALA A 170 20.07 0.16 -12.21
N TYR A 171 19.59 -0.60 -13.19
CA TYR A 171 20.36 -1.67 -13.83
C TYR A 171 20.90 -1.18 -15.17
N CYS A 172 22.16 -1.50 -15.44
CA CYS A 172 22.86 -1.18 -16.67
C CYS A 172 23.01 -2.47 -17.51
N GLU A 173 23.04 -2.33 -18.84
CA GLU A 173 23.36 -3.46 -19.74
C GLU A 173 24.83 -3.86 -19.56
N ALA A 174 25.07 -5.15 -19.31
CA ALA A 174 26.39 -5.73 -19.13
C ALA A 174 26.45 -7.13 -19.78
N PRO A 175 26.70 -7.23 -21.09
CA PRO A 175 26.70 -8.52 -21.79
C PRO A 175 27.63 -9.55 -21.13
N GLY A 176 27.12 -10.76 -20.90
CA GLY A 176 27.86 -11.85 -20.24
C GLY A 176 27.91 -11.78 -18.72
N SER A 177 27.30 -10.77 -18.09
CA SER A 177 27.04 -10.78 -16.65
C SER A 177 25.79 -11.60 -16.33
N SER A 178 25.69 -12.06 -15.09
CA SER A 178 24.47 -12.64 -14.53
C SER A 178 24.42 -12.31 -13.06
N ILE A 179 23.29 -11.79 -12.60
CA ILE A 179 23.10 -11.36 -11.20
C ILE A 179 21.85 -12.01 -10.60
N VAL A 180 21.92 -12.34 -9.32
CA VAL A 180 20.73 -12.77 -8.56
C VAL A 180 20.09 -11.52 -7.95
N VAL A 181 18.83 -11.27 -8.28
CA VAL A 181 18.05 -10.12 -7.78
C VAL A 181 16.83 -10.60 -7.00
N GLY A 182 16.42 -9.82 -6.02
CA GLY A 182 15.09 -9.96 -5.40
C GLY A 182 14.04 -9.37 -6.31
N VAL A 183 13.08 -10.19 -6.75
CA VAL A 183 11.91 -9.77 -7.51
C VAL A 183 10.72 -9.63 -6.56
N HIS A 184 10.22 -8.41 -6.44
CA HIS A 184 9.19 -8.01 -5.48
C HIS A 184 7.81 -8.11 -6.11
N ASP A 185 6.95 -8.98 -5.58
CA ASP A 185 5.54 -9.03 -5.94
C ASP A 185 4.78 -7.91 -5.22
N ILE A 186 4.32 -6.92 -5.97
CA ILE A 186 3.64 -5.76 -5.40
C ILE A 186 2.33 -5.50 -6.12
N TYR A 187 1.33 -5.05 -5.38
CA TYR A 187 0.09 -4.46 -5.90
C TYR A 187 0.13 -2.97 -5.63
N VAL A 188 0.16 -2.15 -6.67
CA VAL A 188 0.52 -0.72 -6.55
C VAL A 188 -0.24 0.15 -7.54
N ASN A 189 -0.43 1.42 -7.17
CA ASN A 189 -1.04 2.42 -8.04
C ASN A 189 -0.07 2.79 -9.17
N VAL A 190 -0.52 2.79 -10.42
CA VAL A 190 0.31 3.13 -11.59
C VAL A 190 1.00 4.50 -11.45
N ASN A 191 0.36 5.50 -10.84
CA ASN A 191 0.98 6.81 -10.66
C ASN A 191 2.18 6.75 -9.70
N ARG A 192 2.12 5.88 -8.68
CA ARG A 192 3.24 5.70 -7.75
C ARG A 192 4.44 5.02 -8.41
N LEU A 193 4.20 4.07 -9.31
CA LEU A 193 5.26 3.50 -10.15
C LEU A 193 5.93 4.58 -11.02
N ARG A 194 5.14 5.47 -11.64
CA ARG A 194 5.68 6.56 -12.46
C ARG A 194 6.48 7.58 -11.66
N GLU A 195 6.05 7.90 -10.45
CA GLU A 195 6.78 8.81 -9.56
C GLU A 195 8.12 8.23 -9.11
N ALA A 196 8.15 6.93 -8.79
CA ALA A 196 9.39 6.25 -8.42
C ALA A 196 10.37 6.11 -9.59
N PHE A 197 9.86 6.09 -10.83
CA PHE A 197 10.65 5.86 -12.04
C PHE A 197 10.26 6.86 -13.18
N PRO A 198 10.63 8.15 -13.06
CA PRO A 198 10.11 9.22 -13.92
C PRO A 198 10.70 9.27 -15.35
N ASN A 199 11.85 8.64 -15.60
CA ASN A 199 12.64 8.81 -16.84
C ASN A 199 12.69 7.54 -17.71
N ASN A 200 11.61 7.21 -18.43
CA ASN A 200 11.54 6.06 -19.36
C ASN A 200 11.39 4.68 -18.71
N VAL A 201 10.31 4.46 -17.97
CA VAL A 201 9.80 3.10 -17.91
C VAL A 201 9.01 2.85 -19.20
N GLU A 202 9.68 2.35 -20.24
CA GLU A 202 9.00 1.37 -21.07
C GLU A 202 8.66 0.24 -20.11
N LEU A 203 7.42 0.25 -19.61
CA LEU A 203 6.87 -0.89 -18.91
C LEU A 203 6.87 -1.95 -19.99
N ASN A 204 7.93 -2.76 -20.07
CA ASN A 204 7.94 -3.97 -20.84
C ASN A 204 7.03 -4.93 -20.08
N ILE A 205 5.73 -4.68 -20.29
CA ILE A 205 4.62 -5.50 -19.88
C ILE A 205 4.78 -6.77 -20.67
N LEU A 206 5.59 -7.69 -20.16
CA LEU A 206 5.66 -9.02 -20.71
C LEU A 206 4.35 -9.69 -20.33
N PRO A 207 3.47 -10.04 -21.29
CA PRO A 207 2.34 -10.88 -20.95
C PRO A 207 2.92 -12.20 -20.48
N ALA A 208 2.77 -12.51 -19.19
CA ALA A 208 2.96 -13.91 -18.81
C ALA A 208 1.87 -14.68 -19.55
N LYS A 209 2.28 -15.75 -20.24
CA LYS A 209 1.43 -16.58 -21.09
C LYS A 209 0.40 -17.41 -20.29
N ASP A 210 0.04 -16.94 -19.10
CA ASP A 210 -0.88 -17.58 -18.18
C ASP A 210 -2.00 -16.57 -17.81
N PRO A 211 -3.29 -16.88 -18.05
CA PRO A 211 -4.40 -15.96 -17.77
C PRO A 211 -4.52 -15.51 -16.31
N PHE A 212 -3.76 -16.09 -15.38
CA PHE A 212 -3.80 -15.76 -13.94
C PHE A 212 -2.58 -15.00 -13.40
N ASN A 213 -1.52 -14.83 -14.19
CA ASN A 213 -0.32 -14.10 -13.78
C ASN A 213 0.10 -13.21 -14.94
N LYS A 214 -0.02 -11.90 -14.82
CA LYS A 214 0.70 -10.97 -15.69
C LYS A 214 1.95 -10.54 -14.91
N LEU A 215 3.11 -10.96 -15.41
CA LEU A 215 4.41 -10.79 -14.78
C LEU A 215 5.06 -9.55 -15.40
N TYR A 216 5.03 -8.44 -14.69
CA TYR A 216 5.51 -7.16 -15.21
C TYR A 216 6.90 -6.87 -14.65
N CYS A 217 7.95 -7.10 -15.44
CA CYS A 217 9.30 -6.68 -15.08
C CYS A 217 9.50 -5.21 -15.45
N VAL A 218 9.66 -4.34 -14.45
CA VAL A 218 10.15 -2.99 -14.69
C VAL A 218 11.67 -3.10 -14.82
N TYR A 219 12.15 -3.01 -16.06
CA TYR A 219 13.56 -2.90 -16.38
C TYR A 219 13.76 -1.53 -17.02
N THR A 220 14.61 -0.70 -16.42
CA THR A 220 15.04 0.56 -17.03
C THR A 220 16.51 0.38 -17.44
N PRO A 221 16.81 -0.10 -18.66
CA PRO A 221 18.15 0.05 -19.19
C PRO A 221 18.35 1.54 -19.46
N LEU A 222 19.16 2.20 -18.64
CA LEU A 222 19.74 3.45 -19.10
C LEU A 222 20.70 3.08 -20.24
N LYS A 223 20.33 3.42 -21.47
CA LYS A 223 21.28 3.41 -22.59
C LYS A 223 22.48 4.22 -22.15
N ARG A 224 23.67 3.63 -22.28
CA ARG A 224 24.97 4.16 -21.86
C ARG A 224 25.43 5.39 -22.65
N GLU A 225 24.50 6.22 -23.12
CA GLU A 225 24.80 7.44 -23.84
C GLU A 225 24.59 8.63 -22.89
N ARG A 226 25.73 9.15 -22.41
CA ARG A 226 25.96 10.39 -21.63
C ARG A 226 25.94 10.24 -20.11
N LEU A 227 27.02 9.65 -19.59
CA LEU A 227 27.75 10.20 -18.44
C LEU A 227 28.96 10.96 -18.97
#